data_AF-A0A1C5CJB9-F1
#
_entry.id   AF-A0A1C5CJB9-F1
#
_cell.length_a   1.000
_cell.length_b   1.000
_cell.length_c   1.000
_cell.angle_alpha   90.00
_cell.angle_beta   90.00
_cell.angle_gamma   90.00
#
_symmetry.space_group_name_H-M   'P 1'
#
loop_
_entity.id
_entity.type
_entity.pdbx_description
1 polymer ?
#
loop_
_entity_poly.entity_id
_entity_poly.type
_entity_poly.pdbx_seq_one_letter_code
_entity_poly.pdbx_strand_id
1 'polypeptide(L)'
;MPSFDTPEPISATAHVEAGSIRFTAGDRLDTVVEVQPRDPKRDQDVRAADQTEVTYASGALTVRTPKQRYLVGRTGTVDVTVELPTGSRVDVTGAWAQVLGEGRLGEVRVKTSSGDVRLDMTGPLQLTASHGSITVDRIEGMAEITTSSGSLRVGTVDGPAVLKNSHGTTTVGVATGDLRVRGANGDIDIARAEGSVVATTAHGTLRVGEVACGTVQLETSYGAIEVGIREGTAAWLDVSSGSGQVRNTLTASETPEKTEDTVEVRARTRYGNIDVRRARA
;
A
#
# COMPACT_ATOMS: atom_id res chain seq x y z
N MET A 1 -9.23 9.63 29.22
CA MET A 1 -9.27 8.48 28.29
C MET A 1 -10.66 7.87 28.37
N PRO A 2 -11.57 8.15 27.42
CA PRO A 2 -12.81 7.38 27.29
C PRO A 2 -12.49 5.92 26.95
N SER A 3 -13.20 5.01 27.61
CA SER A 3 -13.18 3.56 27.34
C SER A 3 -14.62 3.09 27.10
N PHE A 4 -14.80 2.17 26.16
CA PHE A 4 -16.09 1.64 25.73
C PHE A 4 -16.03 0.12 25.69
N ASP A 5 -17.08 -0.56 26.18
CA ASP A 5 -17.20 -2.02 26.04
C ASP A 5 -17.49 -2.38 24.56
N THR A 6 -16.59 -3.13 23.96
CA THR A 6 -16.61 -3.51 22.54
C THR A 6 -16.17 -4.97 22.37
N PRO A 7 -17.01 -5.94 22.78
CA PRO A 7 -16.66 -7.36 22.69
C PRO A 7 -16.60 -7.88 21.23
N GLU A 8 -17.12 -7.11 20.28
CA GLU A 8 -17.08 -7.40 18.84
C GLU A 8 -16.33 -6.28 18.09
N PRO A 9 -15.76 -6.58 16.91
CA PRO A 9 -15.10 -5.59 16.06
C PRO A 9 -16.00 -4.40 15.73
N ILE A 10 -15.45 -3.19 15.80
CA ILE A 10 -16.19 -1.93 15.62
C ILE A 10 -15.89 -1.27 14.29
N SER A 11 -16.62 -0.19 13.98
CA SER A 11 -16.30 0.74 12.91
C SER A 11 -15.74 2.04 13.50
N ALA A 12 -14.45 2.30 13.32
CA ALA A 12 -13.79 3.52 13.78
C ALA A 12 -13.61 4.51 12.63
N THR A 13 -14.25 5.69 12.74
CA THR A 13 -14.04 6.82 11.84
C THR A 13 -13.22 7.89 12.54
N ALA A 14 -12.11 8.31 11.93
CA ALA A 14 -11.27 9.37 12.47
C ALA A 14 -11.03 10.48 11.46
N HIS A 15 -11.29 11.70 11.88
CA HIS A 15 -10.99 12.91 11.13
C HIS A 15 -9.97 13.74 11.91
N VAL A 16 -8.71 13.70 11.49
CA VAL A 16 -7.58 14.38 12.13
C VAL A 16 -6.93 15.33 11.12
N GLU A 17 -7.11 16.64 11.31
CA GLU A 17 -6.58 17.63 10.36
C GLU A 17 -5.04 17.64 10.31
N ALA A 18 -4.39 17.65 11.49
CA ALA A 18 -2.94 17.66 11.60
C ALA A 18 -2.47 16.85 12.81
N GLY A 19 -1.46 15.99 12.61
CA GLY A 19 -0.79 15.27 13.68
C GLY A 19 -0.58 13.80 13.40
N SER A 20 -0.88 12.94 14.36
CA SER A 20 -0.78 11.50 14.18
C SER A 20 -2.01 10.78 14.70
N ILE A 21 -2.34 9.67 14.06
CA ILE A 21 -3.32 8.73 14.55
C ILE A 21 -2.75 7.33 14.53
N ARG A 22 -2.82 6.65 15.67
CA ARG A 22 -2.42 5.25 15.84
C ARG A 22 -3.63 4.41 16.17
N PHE A 23 -3.84 3.34 15.41
CA PHE A 23 -4.77 2.28 15.71
C PHE A 23 -3.98 1.05 16.16
N THR A 24 -4.26 0.52 17.34
CA THR A 24 -3.66 -0.72 17.84
C THR A 24 -4.75 -1.77 17.98
N ALA A 25 -4.75 -2.73 17.06
CA ALA A 25 -5.69 -3.83 17.01
C ALA A 25 -5.16 -5.04 17.79
N GLY A 26 -5.88 -5.42 18.85
CA GLY A 26 -5.49 -6.52 19.75
C GLY A 26 -6.64 -7.47 20.05
N ASP A 27 -6.35 -8.57 20.74
CA ASP A 27 -7.37 -9.44 21.33
C ASP A 27 -7.87 -8.79 22.62
N ARG A 28 -8.88 -7.93 22.48
CA ARG A 28 -9.45 -7.13 23.56
C ARG A 28 -10.95 -6.98 23.37
N LEU A 29 -11.64 -6.72 24.48
CA LEU A 29 -13.09 -6.58 24.53
C LEU A 29 -13.53 -5.13 24.80
N ASP A 30 -12.60 -4.19 24.73
CA ASP A 30 -12.81 -2.78 24.98
C ASP A 30 -12.14 -1.92 23.90
N THR A 31 -12.61 -0.68 23.79
CA THR A 31 -12.02 0.34 22.94
C THR A 31 -11.63 1.53 23.78
N VAL A 32 -10.35 1.89 23.74
CA VAL A 32 -9.80 3.03 24.49
C VAL A 32 -9.35 4.07 23.49
N VAL A 33 -9.74 5.32 23.73
CA VAL A 33 -9.26 6.45 22.94
C VAL A 33 -8.51 7.40 23.84
N GLU A 34 -7.33 7.78 23.38
CA GLU A 34 -6.50 8.80 23.98
C GLU A 34 -6.24 9.91 22.96
N VAL A 35 -6.44 11.15 23.39
CA VAL A 35 -6.14 12.33 22.59
C VAL A 35 -5.21 13.20 23.42
N GLN A 36 -4.04 13.51 22.86
CA GLN A 36 -3.04 14.35 23.48
C GLN A 36 -2.63 15.50 22.54
N PRO A 37 -2.30 16.68 23.07
CA PRO A 37 -1.63 17.70 22.28
C PRO A 37 -0.22 17.23 21.94
N ARG A 38 0.22 17.44 20.69
CA ARG A 38 1.60 17.08 20.32
C ARG A 38 2.65 17.84 21.12
N ASP A 39 2.44 19.14 21.33
CA ASP A 39 3.24 19.95 22.23
C ASP A 39 2.37 20.56 23.33
N PRO A 40 2.44 20.08 24.58
CA PRO A 40 1.62 20.59 25.67
C PRO A 40 1.97 22.04 26.07
N LYS A 41 3.07 22.60 25.57
CA LYS A 41 3.43 24.02 25.79
C LYS A 41 2.87 24.94 24.71
N ARG A 42 2.24 24.40 23.66
CA ARG A 42 1.64 25.18 22.57
C ARG A 42 0.14 25.23 22.76
N ASP A 43 -0.38 26.41 23.09
CA ASP A 43 -1.81 26.66 23.29
C ASP A 43 -2.70 26.16 22.14
N GLN A 44 -2.20 26.19 20.90
CA GLN A 44 -2.94 25.71 19.73
C GLN A 44 -3.11 24.19 19.75
N ASP A 45 -2.09 23.44 20.16
CA ASP A 45 -2.12 21.98 20.24
C ASP A 45 -3.02 21.55 21.41
N VAL A 46 -2.87 22.21 22.56
CA VAL A 46 -3.74 22.00 23.74
C VAL A 46 -5.21 22.25 23.40
N ARG A 47 -5.53 23.38 22.77
CA ARG A 47 -6.90 23.68 22.35
C ARG A 47 -7.45 22.68 21.33
N ALA A 48 -6.61 22.22 20.39
CA ALA A 48 -7.03 21.22 19.41
C ALA A 48 -7.35 19.87 20.07
N ALA A 49 -6.53 19.45 21.04
CA ALA A 49 -6.79 18.24 21.83
C ALA A 49 -8.07 18.36 22.66
N ASP A 50 -8.24 19.45 23.42
CA ASP A 50 -9.41 19.69 24.27
C ASP A 50 -10.72 19.77 23.49
N GLN A 51 -10.68 20.25 22.25
CA GLN A 51 -11.83 20.39 21.37
C GLN A 51 -12.07 19.16 20.49
N THR A 52 -11.21 18.13 20.58
CA THR A 52 -11.41 16.90 19.82
C THR A 52 -12.57 16.13 20.42
N GLU A 53 -13.58 15.88 19.60
CA GLU A 53 -14.77 15.14 19.99
C GLU A 53 -14.53 13.64 19.78
N VAL A 54 -14.73 12.86 20.84
CA VAL A 54 -14.73 11.39 20.80
C VAL A 54 -16.12 10.91 21.19
N THR A 55 -16.77 10.20 20.28
CA THR A 55 -18.12 9.64 20.50
C THR A 55 -18.13 8.18 20.12
N TYR A 56 -18.89 7.38 20.85
CA TYR A 56 -19.13 5.98 20.53
C TYR A 56 -20.62 5.70 20.68
N ALA A 57 -21.23 5.18 19.62
CA ALA A 57 -22.63 4.80 19.61
C ALA A 57 -22.84 3.63 18.65
N SER A 58 -23.55 2.60 19.10
CA SER A 58 -24.00 1.47 18.25
C SER A 58 -22.87 0.81 17.44
N GLY A 59 -21.71 0.56 18.05
CA GLY A 59 -20.57 -0.07 17.36
C GLY A 59 -19.76 0.87 16.47
N ALA A 60 -20.07 2.16 16.44
CA ALA A 60 -19.35 3.17 15.67
C ALA A 60 -18.61 4.14 16.59
N LEU A 61 -17.28 4.13 16.52
CA LEU A 61 -16.42 5.12 17.15
C LEU A 61 -16.18 6.27 16.16
N THR A 62 -16.37 7.51 16.60
CA THR A 62 -16.02 8.71 15.84
C THR A 62 -15.05 9.57 16.63
N VAL A 63 -13.88 9.84 16.06
CA VAL A 63 -12.92 10.82 16.55
C VAL A 63 -12.84 11.98 15.57
N ARG A 64 -13.11 13.20 16.03
CA ARG A 64 -13.14 14.37 15.16
C ARG A 64 -12.42 15.55 15.77
N THR A 65 -11.32 15.95 15.14
CA THR A 65 -10.65 17.22 15.46
C THR A 65 -11.47 18.38 14.88
N PRO A 66 -11.59 19.51 15.60
CA PRO A 66 -12.32 20.66 15.10
C PRO A 66 -11.66 21.22 13.84
N LYS A 67 -12.49 21.58 12.85
CA LYS A 67 -12.00 22.34 11.69
C LYS A 67 -11.71 23.77 12.12
N GLN A 68 -10.61 24.31 11.61
CA GLN A 68 -10.20 25.68 11.90
C GLN A 68 -11.30 26.66 11.46
N ARG A 69 -11.89 27.39 12.42
CA ARG A 69 -12.96 28.38 12.15
C ARG A 69 -12.43 29.75 11.70
N TYR A 70 -11.12 29.99 11.75
CA TYR A 70 -10.51 31.29 11.44
C TYR A 70 -9.54 31.19 10.26
N LEU A 71 -9.68 32.12 9.30
CA LEU A 71 -8.86 32.22 8.08
C LEU A 71 -7.37 32.56 8.30
N VAL A 72 -6.93 32.78 9.55
CA VAL A 72 -5.56 33.17 9.88
C VAL A 72 -5.08 32.39 11.12
N GLY A 73 -4.09 31.51 10.94
CA GLY A 73 -3.39 30.79 12.01
C GLY A 73 -2.91 29.39 11.61
N ARG A 74 -1.89 28.85 12.28
CA ARG A 74 -1.48 27.43 12.12
C ARG A 74 -2.54 26.53 12.77
N THR A 75 -2.82 25.37 12.18
CA THR A 75 -3.66 24.34 12.80
C THR A 75 -2.95 23.75 14.01
N GLY A 76 -3.70 23.50 15.08
CA GLY A 76 -3.20 22.75 16.24
C GLY A 76 -2.95 21.29 15.85
N THR A 77 -1.93 20.68 16.45
CA THR A 77 -1.52 19.31 16.16
C THR A 77 -1.88 18.39 17.31
N VAL A 78 -2.50 17.25 17.00
CA VAL A 78 -2.91 16.27 18.02
C VAL A 78 -2.34 14.89 17.71
N ASP A 79 -2.02 14.15 18.76
CA ASP A 79 -1.67 12.74 18.67
C ASP A 79 -2.83 11.94 19.26
N VAL A 80 -3.43 11.10 18.43
CA VAL A 80 -4.60 10.29 18.76
C VAL A 80 -4.20 8.82 18.78
N THR A 81 -4.48 8.13 19.88
CA THR A 81 -4.30 6.67 19.99
C THR A 81 -5.67 6.04 20.16
N VAL A 82 -5.97 5.04 19.33
CA VAL A 82 -7.19 4.24 19.38
C VAL A 82 -6.79 2.77 19.52
N GLU A 83 -7.08 2.23 20.67
CA GLU A 83 -6.91 0.83 20.99
C GLU A 83 -8.25 0.12 20.77
N LEU A 84 -8.31 -0.89 19.90
CA LEU A 84 -9.57 -1.52 19.49
C LEU A 84 -9.46 -3.04 19.23
N PRO A 85 -10.59 -3.78 19.19
CA PRO A 85 -10.59 -5.21 18.89
C PRO A 85 -10.07 -5.53 17.49
N THR A 86 -9.36 -6.64 17.35
CA THR A 86 -8.86 -7.17 16.07
C THR A 86 -9.98 -7.31 15.04
N GLY A 87 -9.70 -6.95 13.79
CA GLY A 87 -10.67 -6.99 12.70
C GLY A 87 -11.62 -5.80 12.64
N SER A 88 -11.47 -4.80 13.52
CA SER A 88 -12.25 -3.56 13.43
C SER A 88 -11.95 -2.82 12.13
N ARG A 89 -12.99 -2.21 11.56
CA ARG A 89 -12.89 -1.37 10.37
C ARG A 89 -12.42 0.03 10.75
N VAL A 90 -11.55 0.61 9.93
CA VAL A 90 -10.97 1.93 10.16
C VAL A 90 -11.11 2.81 8.93
N ASP A 91 -11.77 3.96 9.10
CA ASP A 91 -11.92 5.00 8.08
C ASP A 91 -11.25 6.30 8.57
N VAL A 92 -10.14 6.70 7.93
CA VAL A 92 -9.33 7.86 8.35
C VAL A 92 -9.31 8.92 7.27
N THR A 93 -9.55 10.18 7.66
CA THR A 93 -9.34 11.36 6.82
C THR A 93 -8.45 12.37 7.53
N GLY A 94 -7.43 12.87 6.84
CA GLY A 94 -6.58 13.94 7.36
C GLY A 94 -5.87 14.75 6.28
N ALA A 95 -5.45 15.97 6.61
CA ALA A 95 -4.71 16.81 5.67
C ALA A 95 -3.19 16.67 5.87
N TRP A 96 -2.74 16.67 7.13
CA TRP A 96 -1.34 16.57 7.54
C TRP A 96 -1.18 15.55 8.66
N ALA A 97 -1.74 14.35 8.47
CA ALA A 97 -1.82 13.32 9.49
C ALA A 97 -0.99 12.09 9.09
N GLN A 98 -0.13 11.64 10.01
CA GLN A 98 0.49 10.33 9.94
C GLN A 98 -0.50 9.28 10.43
N VAL A 99 -0.61 8.15 9.72
CA VAL A 99 -1.52 7.06 10.07
C VAL A 99 -0.71 5.82 10.37
N LEU A 100 -0.85 5.30 11.58
CA LEU A 100 -0.23 4.06 12.02
C LEU A 100 -1.31 3.05 12.37
N GLY A 101 -1.23 1.85 11.82
CA GLY A 101 -2.09 0.72 12.13
C GLY A 101 -1.24 -0.46 12.54
N GLU A 102 -1.36 -0.86 13.80
CA GLU A 102 -0.63 -1.98 14.40
C GLU A 102 -1.59 -3.14 14.64
N GLY A 103 -1.09 -4.36 14.43
CA GLY A 103 -1.91 -5.57 14.52
C GLY A 103 -2.79 -5.79 13.29
N ARG A 104 -3.84 -6.61 13.44
CA ARG A 104 -4.73 -7.02 12.33
C ARG A 104 -6.00 -6.18 12.33
N LEU A 105 -6.02 -5.20 11.44
CA LEU A 105 -7.20 -4.40 11.12
C LEU A 105 -8.11 -5.14 10.13
N GLY A 106 -9.40 -4.80 10.15
CA GLY A 106 -10.38 -5.27 9.17
C GLY A 106 -10.26 -4.51 7.86
N GLU A 107 -11.38 -4.00 7.34
CA GLU A 107 -11.34 -3.06 6.20
C GLU A 107 -10.70 -1.73 6.63
N VAL A 108 -9.80 -1.19 5.82
CA VAL A 108 -9.13 0.08 6.10
C VAL A 108 -9.32 1.02 4.91
N ARG A 109 -9.83 2.23 5.18
CA ARG A 109 -9.86 3.33 4.21
C ARG A 109 -9.10 4.52 4.75
N VAL A 110 -8.14 5.01 3.99
CA VAL A 110 -7.33 6.16 4.39
C VAL A 110 -7.31 7.19 3.28
N LYS A 111 -7.63 8.44 3.63
CA LYS A 111 -7.48 9.59 2.75
C LYS A 111 -6.62 10.63 3.43
N THR A 112 -5.41 10.83 2.93
CA THR A 112 -4.49 11.85 3.44
C THR A 112 -3.93 12.74 2.32
N SER A 113 -3.75 14.02 2.60
CA SER A 113 -3.03 14.89 1.64
C SER A 113 -1.52 14.81 1.85
N SER A 114 -1.07 14.75 3.10
CA SER A 114 0.34 14.70 3.47
C SER A 114 0.50 13.91 4.77
N GLY A 115 1.42 12.96 4.77
CA GLY A 115 1.74 12.16 5.94
C GLY A 115 2.01 10.72 5.57
N ASP A 116 2.89 10.08 6.33
CA ASP A 116 3.22 8.68 6.12
C ASP A 116 2.08 7.78 6.61
N VAL A 117 1.87 6.68 5.90
CA VAL A 117 0.90 5.64 6.28
C VAL A 117 1.66 4.35 6.49
N ARG A 118 1.60 3.81 7.71
CA ARG A 118 2.17 2.51 8.06
C ARG A 118 1.07 1.59 8.58
N LEU A 119 0.88 0.44 7.94
CA LEU A 119 -0.09 -0.57 8.35
C LEU A 119 0.60 -1.94 8.45
N ASP A 120 0.46 -2.63 9.57
CA ASP A 120 1.03 -3.98 9.72
C ASP A 120 0.18 -4.98 8.92
N MET A 121 -1.05 -5.24 9.35
CA MET A 121 -1.97 -6.15 8.67
C MET A 121 -3.35 -5.54 8.52
N THR A 122 -3.91 -5.61 7.32
CA THR A 122 -5.25 -5.13 7.00
C THR A 122 -6.00 -6.15 6.18
N GLY A 123 -7.32 -6.17 6.30
CA GLY A 123 -8.23 -6.72 5.30
C GLY A 123 -8.24 -5.85 4.03
N PRO A 124 -9.39 -5.70 3.35
CA PRO A 124 -9.50 -4.84 2.17
C PRO A 124 -9.02 -3.42 2.44
N LEU A 125 -8.18 -2.89 1.55
CA LEU A 125 -7.50 -1.60 1.72
C LEU A 125 -7.87 -0.64 0.60
N GLN A 126 -8.36 0.55 0.96
CA GLN A 126 -8.49 1.68 0.05
C GLN A 126 -7.69 2.87 0.57
N LEU A 127 -6.58 3.20 -0.07
CA LEU A 127 -5.67 4.26 0.38
C LEU A 127 -5.47 5.29 -0.71
N THR A 128 -5.79 6.55 -0.41
CA THR A 128 -5.45 7.70 -1.24
C THR A 128 -4.55 8.67 -0.48
N ALA A 129 -3.33 8.85 -0.96
CA ALA A 129 -2.37 9.81 -0.41
C ALA A 129 -1.87 10.76 -1.51
N SER A 130 -1.67 12.05 -1.22
CA SER A 130 -0.98 12.92 -2.19
C SER A 130 0.52 12.92 -1.97
N HIS A 131 0.97 13.03 -0.71
CA HIS A 131 2.37 13.04 -0.33
C HIS A 131 2.62 12.17 0.89
N GLY A 132 3.72 11.44 0.89
CA GLY A 132 4.16 10.62 2.03
C GLY A 132 4.54 9.22 1.61
N SER A 133 5.31 8.55 2.47
CA SER A 133 5.66 7.15 2.27
C SER A 133 4.56 6.24 2.80
N ILE A 134 4.21 5.24 2.02
CA ILE A 134 3.23 4.23 2.38
C ILE A 134 3.96 2.91 2.57
N THR A 135 3.82 2.31 3.74
CA THR A 135 4.30 0.96 4.02
C THR A 135 3.14 0.12 4.53
N VAL A 136 2.89 -1.01 3.88
CA VAL A 136 1.89 -1.98 4.33
C VAL A 136 2.55 -3.36 4.38
N ASP A 137 2.58 -4.02 5.53
CA ASP A 137 3.30 -5.30 5.64
C ASP A 137 2.49 -6.46 5.04
N ARG A 138 1.18 -6.54 5.32
CA ARG A 138 0.27 -7.53 4.71
C ARG A 138 -1.13 -6.98 4.43
N ILE A 139 -1.67 -7.32 3.25
CA ILE A 139 -3.05 -7.03 2.86
C ILE A 139 -3.78 -8.33 2.57
N GLU A 140 -4.91 -8.56 3.22
CA GLU A 140 -5.80 -9.70 3.01
C GLU A 140 -7.06 -9.25 2.27
N GLY A 141 -7.17 -9.57 0.99
CA GLY A 141 -8.28 -9.17 0.13
C GLY A 141 -7.91 -8.09 -0.89
N MET A 142 -8.91 -7.33 -1.34
CA MET A 142 -8.73 -6.33 -2.39
C MET A 142 -7.97 -5.10 -1.90
N ALA A 143 -6.96 -4.67 -2.66
CA ALA A 143 -6.21 -3.45 -2.39
C ALA A 143 -6.35 -2.43 -3.54
N GLU A 144 -6.72 -1.19 -3.21
CA GLU A 144 -6.55 -0.05 -4.11
C GLU A 144 -5.75 1.04 -3.41
N ILE A 145 -4.52 1.28 -3.89
CA ILE A 145 -3.62 2.29 -3.35
C ILE A 145 -3.30 3.30 -4.45
N THR A 146 -3.61 4.56 -4.20
CA THR A 146 -3.28 5.68 -5.07
C THR A 146 -2.43 6.68 -4.33
N THR A 147 -1.21 6.90 -4.82
CA THR A 147 -0.30 7.93 -4.32
C THR A 147 0.23 8.82 -5.44
N SER A 148 0.38 10.12 -5.16
CA SER A 148 0.92 11.07 -6.14
C SER A 148 2.43 11.23 -6.01
N SER A 149 2.96 11.18 -4.79
CA SER A 149 4.38 11.32 -4.52
C SER A 149 4.78 10.62 -3.22
N GLY A 150 5.81 9.78 -3.29
CA GLY A 150 6.38 9.08 -2.15
C GLY A 150 6.81 7.65 -2.50
N SER A 151 7.41 6.96 -1.53
CA SER A 151 7.71 5.53 -1.68
C SER A 151 6.49 4.70 -1.31
N LEU A 152 6.14 3.72 -2.13
CA LEU A 152 5.09 2.75 -1.84
C LEU A 152 5.74 1.39 -1.63
N ARG A 153 5.65 0.86 -0.42
CA ARG A 153 6.11 -0.49 -0.07
C ARG A 153 4.94 -1.33 0.40
N VAL A 154 4.75 -2.47 -0.25
CA VAL A 154 3.80 -3.49 0.18
C VAL A 154 4.54 -4.81 0.38
N GLY A 155 4.47 -5.40 1.56
CA GLY A 155 5.14 -6.65 1.89
C GLY A 155 4.48 -7.83 1.17
N THR A 156 3.27 -8.19 1.59
CA THR A 156 2.48 -9.29 1.01
C THR A 156 1.08 -8.81 0.65
N VAL A 157 0.59 -9.20 -0.53
CA VAL A 157 -0.80 -8.98 -0.96
C VAL A 157 -1.46 -10.31 -1.26
N ASP A 158 -2.48 -10.62 -0.46
CA ASP A 158 -3.33 -11.80 -0.59
C ASP A 158 -4.67 -11.45 -1.23
N GLY A 159 -4.64 -11.23 -2.54
CA GLY A 159 -5.82 -10.85 -3.31
C GLY A 159 -5.48 -9.93 -4.49
N PRO A 160 -6.50 -9.44 -5.21
CA PRO A 160 -6.29 -8.51 -6.31
C PRO A 160 -5.86 -7.13 -5.80
N ALA A 161 -4.81 -6.56 -6.38
CA ALA A 161 -4.30 -5.24 -6.01
C ALA A 161 -4.11 -4.30 -7.20
N VAL A 162 -4.53 -3.05 -7.02
CA VAL A 162 -4.29 -1.96 -7.94
C VAL A 162 -3.47 -0.88 -7.24
N LEU A 163 -2.20 -0.75 -7.63
CA LEU A 163 -1.26 0.22 -7.10
C LEU A 163 -1.00 1.30 -8.15
N LYS A 164 -1.23 2.56 -7.80
CA LYS A 164 -0.97 3.72 -8.65
C LYS A 164 -0.01 4.64 -7.92
N ASN A 165 1.19 4.85 -8.45
CA ASN A 165 2.16 5.81 -7.94
C ASN A 165 2.64 6.71 -9.06
N SER A 166 2.46 8.03 -8.93
CA SER A 166 2.92 8.95 -9.98
C SER A 166 4.41 9.27 -9.85
N HIS A 167 4.93 9.41 -8.63
CA HIS A 167 6.33 9.77 -8.39
C HIS A 167 6.90 9.01 -7.20
N GLY A 168 7.99 8.30 -7.42
CA GLY A 168 8.69 7.52 -6.40
C GLY A 168 8.65 6.02 -6.68
N THR A 169 9.38 5.27 -5.87
CA THR A 169 9.55 3.83 -6.05
C THR A 169 8.33 3.07 -5.54
N THR A 170 7.98 2.00 -6.24
CA THR A 170 6.98 1.03 -5.80
C THR A 170 7.66 -0.32 -5.59
N THR A 171 7.57 -0.87 -4.39
CA THR A 171 8.10 -2.19 -4.06
C THR A 171 6.98 -3.08 -3.56
N VAL A 172 6.83 -4.25 -4.17
CA VAL A 172 5.92 -5.30 -3.72
C VAL A 172 6.75 -6.55 -3.41
N GLY A 173 6.66 -7.08 -2.20
CA GLY A 173 7.38 -8.29 -1.82
C GLY A 173 6.77 -9.52 -2.49
N VAL A 174 5.56 -9.89 -2.08
CA VAL A 174 4.84 -11.05 -2.60
C VAL A 174 3.43 -10.65 -3.02
N ALA A 175 3.06 -10.98 -4.26
CA ALA A 175 1.68 -10.87 -4.73
C ALA A 175 1.16 -12.27 -5.05
N THR A 176 0.20 -12.76 -4.25
CA THR A 176 -0.40 -14.09 -4.46
C THR A 176 -1.59 -14.04 -5.42
N GLY A 177 -2.23 -12.88 -5.55
CA GLY A 177 -3.30 -12.60 -6.52
C GLY A 177 -2.85 -11.72 -7.70
N ASP A 178 -3.83 -11.28 -8.48
CA ASP A 178 -3.59 -10.41 -9.63
C ASP A 178 -3.10 -9.02 -9.19
N LEU A 179 -1.94 -8.60 -9.71
CA LEU A 179 -1.32 -7.33 -9.37
C LEU A 179 -1.30 -6.40 -10.57
N ARG A 180 -1.89 -5.21 -10.42
CA ARG A 180 -1.80 -4.13 -11.38
C ARG A 180 -1.06 -2.93 -10.80
N VAL A 181 0.09 -2.60 -11.36
CA VAL A 181 0.90 -1.44 -10.96
C VAL A 181 0.96 -0.41 -12.08
N ARG A 182 0.68 0.85 -11.75
CA ARG A 182 0.85 2.00 -12.66
C ARG A 182 1.77 3.03 -12.03
N GLY A 183 2.97 3.12 -12.58
CA GLY A 183 3.97 4.14 -12.34
C GLY A 183 3.89 5.28 -13.38
N ALA A 184 4.41 6.45 -13.05
CA ALA A 184 4.80 7.43 -14.06
C ALA A 184 6.31 7.72 -14.00
N ASN A 185 6.82 8.12 -12.82
CA ASN A 185 8.23 8.46 -12.62
C ASN A 185 8.80 7.72 -11.39
N GLY A 186 9.33 6.53 -11.61
CA GLY A 186 9.95 5.73 -10.56
C GLY A 186 10.03 4.26 -10.93
N ASP A 187 10.90 3.56 -10.21
CA ASP A 187 11.12 2.12 -10.39
C ASP A 187 9.97 1.33 -9.75
N ILE A 188 9.63 0.21 -10.38
CA ILE A 188 8.69 -0.78 -9.85
C ILE A 188 9.47 -2.08 -9.66
N ASP A 189 9.56 -2.54 -8.41
CA ASP A 189 10.21 -3.79 -8.03
C ASP A 189 9.16 -4.73 -7.40
N ILE A 190 8.96 -5.89 -8.02
CA ILE A 190 8.08 -6.95 -7.53
C ILE A 190 8.98 -8.15 -7.26
N ALA A 191 9.20 -8.52 -5.99
CA ALA A 191 10.15 -9.58 -5.68
C ALA A 191 9.63 -10.96 -6.10
N ARG A 192 8.35 -11.27 -5.81
CA ARG A 192 7.70 -12.53 -6.20
C ARG A 192 6.24 -12.31 -6.58
N ALA A 193 5.86 -12.86 -7.73
CA ALA A 193 4.49 -12.88 -8.22
C ALA A 193 4.01 -14.33 -8.42
N GLU A 194 2.92 -14.69 -7.75
CA GLU A 194 2.26 -16.00 -7.90
C GLU A 194 0.98 -15.92 -8.76
N GLY A 195 0.52 -14.71 -9.07
CA GLY A 195 -0.60 -14.45 -9.98
C GLY A 195 -0.18 -13.61 -11.20
N SER A 196 -1.18 -13.14 -11.95
CA SER A 196 -0.92 -12.31 -13.12
C SER A 196 -0.45 -10.91 -12.73
N VAL A 197 0.49 -10.35 -13.48
CA VAL A 197 1.07 -9.02 -13.22
C VAL A 197 0.91 -8.13 -14.43
N VAL A 198 0.37 -6.94 -14.22
CA VAL A 198 0.38 -5.87 -15.21
C VAL A 198 1.05 -4.65 -14.61
N ALA A 199 2.29 -4.36 -15.02
CA ALA A 199 3.03 -3.19 -14.57
C ALA A 199 3.35 -2.25 -15.74
N THR A 200 3.02 -0.98 -15.58
CA THR A 200 3.31 0.07 -16.57
C THR A 200 3.99 1.24 -15.89
N THR A 201 5.08 1.76 -16.46
CA THR A 201 5.70 3.02 -16.02
C THR A 201 6.13 3.87 -17.22
N ALA A 202 6.21 5.20 -17.10
CA ALA A 202 6.72 6.02 -18.19
C ALA A 202 8.26 6.10 -18.11
N HIS A 203 8.78 6.34 -16.92
CA HIS A 203 10.20 6.46 -16.62
C HIS A 203 10.53 5.64 -15.37
N GLY A 204 11.45 4.68 -15.52
CA GLY A 204 11.89 3.82 -14.44
C GLY A 204 12.11 2.38 -14.89
N THR A 205 12.88 1.66 -14.09
CA THR A 205 13.14 0.24 -14.26
C THR A 205 11.95 -0.56 -13.75
N LEU A 206 11.54 -1.58 -14.51
CA LEU A 206 10.57 -2.57 -14.08
C LEU A 206 11.30 -3.86 -13.77
N ARG A 207 11.29 -4.29 -12.51
CA ARG A 207 11.85 -5.57 -12.10
C ARG A 207 10.75 -6.47 -11.55
N VAL A 208 10.71 -7.69 -12.06
CA VAL A 208 9.98 -8.80 -11.43
C VAL A 208 11.00 -9.89 -11.12
N GLY A 209 11.28 -10.11 -9.83
CA GLY A 209 12.34 -10.99 -9.35
C GLY A 209 12.07 -12.47 -9.62
N GLU A 210 10.83 -12.89 -9.43
CA GLU A 210 10.34 -14.24 -9.68
C GLU A 210 8.87 -14.22 -10.07
N VAL A 211 8.52 -14.96 -11.13
CA VAL A 211 7.13 -15.24 -11.52
C VAL A 211 6.90 -16.74 -11.54
N ALA A 212 5.83 -17.17 -10.87
CA ALA A 212 5.43 -18.57 -10.80
C ALA A 212 4.55 -19.01 -11.99
N CYS A 213 3.51 -18.24 -12.30
CA CYS A 213 2.53 -18.59 -13.33
C CYS A 213 1.73 -17.36 -13.80
N GLY A 214 0.87 -17.55 -14.81
CA GLY A 214 -0.08 -16.54 -15.29
C GLY A 214 0.47 -15.63 -16.39
N THR A 215 -0.08 -14.43 -16.53
CA THR A 215 0.35 -13.47 -17.55
C THR A 215 1.09 -12.30 -16.92
N VAL A 216 2.26 -11.97 -17.45
CA VAL A 216 3.11 -10.87 -17.02
C VAL A 216 3.22 -9.87 -18.16
N GLN A 217 2.55 -8.73 -18.03
CA GLN A 217 2.63 -7.62 -18.97
C GLN A 217 3.40 -6.47 -18.35
N LEU A 218 4.57 -6.17 -18.90
CA LEU A 218 5.48 -5.12 -18.43
C LEU A 218 5.72 -4.11 -19.56
N GLU A 219 5.41 -2.85 -19.31
CA GLU A 219 5.58 -1.79 -20.30
C GLU A 219 6.27 -0.56 -19.69
N THR A 220 7.40 -0.16 -20.28
CA THR A 220 8.08 1.09 -19.94
C THR A 220 8.42 1.91 -21.18
N SER A 221 8.37 3.25 -21.10
CA SER A 221 8.88 4.06 -22.22
C SER A 221 10.38 4.28 -22.11
N TYR A 222 10.87 4.52 -20.90
CA TYR A 222 12.29 4.76 -20.61
C TYR A 222 12.70 3.98 -19.36
N GLY A 223 13.50 2.94 -19.56
CA GLY A 223 13.98 2.09 -18.48
C GLY A 223 14.20 0.66 -18.92
N ALA A 224 14.95 -0.07 -18.10
CA ALA A 224 15.16 -1.49 -18.30
C ALA A 224 13.97 -2.31 -17.76
N ILE A 225 13.78 -3.49 -18.33
CA ILE A 225 12.85 -4.50 -17.80
C ILE A 225 13.66 -5.73 -17.42
N GLU A 226 13.51 -6.19 -16.19
CA GLU A 226 14.11 -7.44 -15.71
C GLU A 226 12.99 -8.40 -15.29
N VAL A 227 13.02 -9.63 -15.83
CA VAL A 227 12.04 -10.67 -15.48
C VAL A 227 12.76 -11.96 -15.08
N GLY A 228 12.50 -12.40 -13.85
CA GLY A 228 12.90 -13.71 -13.36
C GLY A 228 11.74 -14.71 -13.47
N ILE A 229 11.98 -15.83 -14.15
CA ILE A 229 11.01 -16.93 -14.24
C ILE A 229 11.40 -18.01 -13.23
N ARG A 230 10.43 -18.51 -12.46
CA ARG A 230 10.63 -19.61 -11.51
C ARG A 230 11.21 -20.85 -12.21
N GLU A 231 12.02 -21.61 -11.49
CA GLU A 231 12.54 -22.89 -11.99
C GLU A 231 11.40 -23.90 -12.18
N GLY A 232 11.44 -24.67 -13.28
CA GLY A 232 10.38 -25.62 -13.63
C GLY A 232 9.14 -24.99 -14.28
N THR A 233 9.07 -23.67 -14.42
CA THR A 233 7.99 -22.98 -15.15
C THR A 233 8.36 -22.82 -16.62
N ALA A 234 7.45 -23.20 -17.53
CA ALA A 234 7.60 -22.96 -18.96
C ALA A 234 7.16 -21.52 -19.30
N ALA A 235 8.01 -20.78 -20.02
CA ALA A 235 7.76 -19.38 -20.34
C ALA A 235 7.57 -19.17 -21.85
N TRP A 236 6.44 -18.57 -22.22
CA TRP A 236 6.24 -18.00 -23.55
C TRP A 236 6.61 -16.52 -23.52
N LEU A 237 7.48 -16.09 -24.43
CA LEU A 237 8.05 -14.75 -24.42
C LEU A 237 7.67 -13.95 -25.67
N ASP A 238 6.96 -12.84 -25.48
CA ASP A 238 6.82 -11.75 -26.45
C ASP A 238 7.53 -10.51 -25.90
N VAL A 239 8.78 -10.33 -26.30
CA VAL A 239 9.67 -9.31 -25.74
C VAL A 239 10.21 -8.44 -26.85
N SER A 240 10.03 -7.13 -26.73
CA SER A 240 10.55 -6.17 -27.71
C SER A 240 11.10 -4.90 -27.07
N SER A 241 12.26 -4.47 -27.55
CA SER A 241 12.85 -3.17 -27.23
C SER A 241 12.99 -2.34 -28.50
N GLY A 242 12.54 -1.09 -28.48
CA GLY A 242 12.69 -0.18 -29.63
C GLY A 242 14.14 0.29 -29.81
N SER A 243 14.81 0.64 -28.71
CA SER A 243 16.19 1.08 -28.67
C SER A 243 16.87 0.54 -27.40
N GLY A 244 17.49 -0.62 -27.55
CA GLY A 244 18.17 -1.36 -26.48
C GLY A 244 18.41 -2.82 -26.88
N GLN A 245 18.92 -3.60 -25.94
CA GLN A 245 19.19 -5.04 -26.16
C GLN A 245 18.17 -5.90 -25.43
N VAL A 246 17.75 -6.99 -26.06
CA VAL A 246 16.99 -8.06 -25.41
C VAL A 246 17.92 -9.22 -25.15
N ARG A 247 18.09 -9.59 -23.88
CA ARG A 247 18.88 -10.75 -23.46
C ARG A 247 17.93 -11.77 -22.84
N ASN A 248 17.93 -12.97 -23.40
CA ASN A 248 17.25 -14.11 -22.84
C ASN A 248 18.31 -15.14 -22.42
N THR A 249 18.33 -15.49 -21.13
CA THR A 249 19.21 -16.52 -20.58
C THR A 249 18.46 -17.78 -20.17
N LEU A 250 17.17 -17.90 -20.51
CA LEU A 250 16.43 -19.13 -20.31
C LEU A 250 16.95 -20.22 -21.25
N THR A 251 17.21 -21.41 -20.70
CA THR A 251 17.46 -22.61 -21.50
C THR A 251 16.22 -22.89 -22.33
N ALA A 252 16.38 -22.98 -23.65
CA ALA A 252 15.31 -23.45 -24.53
C ALA A 252 14.95 -24.88 -24.12
N SER A 253 13.69 -25.11 -23.75
CA SER A 253 13.15 -26.45 -23.51
C SER A 253 12.13 -26.76 -24.59
N GLU A 254 12.01 -28.03 -24.96
CA GLU A 254 10.90 -28.50 -25.81
C GLU A 254 9.56 -28.27 -25.10
N THR A 255 8.48 -28.31 -25.88
CA THR A 255 7.11 -27.98 -25.47
C THR A 255 6.79 -28.57 -24.09
N PRO A 256 6.26 -27.77 -23.13
CA PRO A 256 6.05 -28.23 -21.77
C PRO A 256 5.25 -29.53 -21.73
N GLU A 257 5.74 -30.51 -20.98
CA GLU A 257 4.89 -31.63 -20.56
C GLU A 257 3.73 -31.05 -19.73
N LYS A 258 2.51 -31.59 -19.92
CA LYS A 258 1.19 -31.07 -19.51
C LYS A 258 0.99 -30.70 -18.01
N THR A 259 2.04 -30.76 -17.20
CA THR A 259 2.03 -30.60 -15.73
C THR A 259 2.91 -29.47 -15.22
N GLU A 260 3.60 -28.72 -16.09
CA GLU A 260 4.39 -27.56 -15.69
C GLU A 260 3.54 -26.29 -15.64
N ASP A 261 3.71 -25.47 -14.59
CA ASP A 261 3.15 -24.13 -14.55
C ASP A 261 3.65 -23.34 -15.78
N THR A 262 2.74 -22.66 -16.46
CA THR A 262 3.07 -21.84 -17.64
C THR A 262 2.96 -20.36 -17.31
N VAL A 263 3.90 -19.58 -17.83
CA VAL A 263 3.88 -18.12 -17.76
C VAL A 263 3.97 -17.49 -19.15
N GLU A 264 3.10 -16.53 -19.42
CA GLU A 264 3.16 -15.70 -20.62
C GLU A 264 3.76 -14.34 -20.29
N VAL A 265 4.94 -14.04 -20.81
CA VAL A 265 5.64 -12.77 -20.55
C VAL A 265 5.56 -11.89 -21.79
N ARG A 266 4.91 -10.74 -21.64
CA ARG A 266 4.87 -9.66 -22.60
C ARG A 266 5.61 -8.46 -22.05
N ALA A 267 6.84 -8.23 -22.51
CA ALA A 267 7.68 -7.13 -22.03
C ALA A 267 8.04 -6.18 -23.17
N ARG A 268 7.70 -4.89 -23.03
CA ARG A 268 7.95 -3.88 -24.06
C ARG A 268 8.60 -2.64 -23.47
N THR A 269 9.72 -2.23 -24.08
CA THR A 269 10.36 -0.95 -23.77
C THR A 269 10.64 -0.15 -25.03
N ARG A 270 10.51 1.19 -25.00
CA ARG A 270 10.94 2.02 -26.15
C ARG A 270 12.43 2.30 -26.09
N TYR A 271 12.95 2.60 -24.89
CA TYR A 271 14.36 2.90 -24.65
C TYR A 271 14.83 2.19 -23.39
N GLY A 272 15.64 1.14 -23.56
CA GLY A 272 16.17 0.34 -22.47
C GLY A 272 16.37 -1.12 -22.83
N ASN A 273 17.07 -1.83 -21.96
CA ASN A 273 17.32 -3.26 -22.15
C ASN A 273 16.21 -4.09 -21.53
N ILE A 274 16.00 -5.29 -22.06
CA ILE A 274 15.14 -6.29 -21.44
C ILE A 274 15.98 -7.53 -21.15
N ASP A 275 16.06 -7.90 -19.87
CA ASP A 275 16.77 -9.09 -19.41
C ASP A 275 15.75 -10.10 -18.85
N VAL A 276 15.65 -11.25 -19.51
CA VAL A 276 14.87 -12.40 -19.03
C VAL A 276 15.82 -13.49 -18.55
N ARG A 277 15.62 -13.94 -17.31
CA ARG A 277 16.47 -14.92 -16.65
C ARG A 277 15.66 -15.89 -15.80
N ARG A 278 16.29 -16.98 -15.37
CA ARG A 278 15.75 -17.78 -14.26
C ARG A 278 15.88 -16.99 -12.95
N ALA A 279 14.84 -17.06 -12.12
CA ALA A 279 14.91 -16.58 -10.75
C ALA A 279 15.99 -17.39 -10.02
N ARG A 280 16.81 -16.72 -9.21
CA ARG A 280 17.78 -17.44 -8.36
C ARG A 280 17.01 -17.86 -7.10
N ALA A 281 17.04 -19.14 -6.77
CA ALA A 281 16.53 -19.68 -5.50
C ALA A 281 17.25 -19.06 -4.30
#